data_AF-G5JDY2-F1
#
_entry.id   AF-G5JDY2-F1
#
_cell.length_a   1.000
_cell.length_b   1.000
_cell.length_c   1.000
_cell.angle_alpha   90.00
_cell.angle_beta   90.00
_cell.angle_gamma   90.00
#
_symmetry.space_group_name_H-M   'P 1'
#
loop_
_entity.id
_entity.type
_entity.pdbx_description
1 polymer ?
#
loop_
_entity_poly.entity_id
_entity_poly.type
_entity_poly.pdbx_seq_one_letter_code
_entity_poly.pdbx_strand_id
1 'polypeptide(L)'
;MHYLDYQIGDGAIVSAGGQRQGIKLGQPGVKLIEAIADKLKKIEQNDEKLADNTHEKALMRFLSHESQPSSTEVTQPSITPEVLGLSDDWVKRLQSVMEQTGQTDFKAMVCELVKQEIKFREGMRTRHQGKDFQSMPLSKLKRTRHPEAAAEKMRRAFLAIKYYNSNVATSLSQRWFINPNSIHKLVGGRFSIITPWCDRHFDEIDSHNQTYELTEGDNRKSVDISEVVQVPEYPTD
;
A
#
# COMPACT_ATOMS: atom_id res chain seq x y z
N MET A 1 -12.20 -32.13 34.68
CA MET A 1 -11.73 -31.90 33.30
C MET A 1 -10.42 -31.15 33.38
N HIS A 2 -9.31 -31.80 32.98
CA HIS A 2 -7.97 -31.22 33.01
C HIS A 2 -7.72 -30.46 31.71
N TYR A 3 -7.26 -29.21 31.81
CA TYR A 3 -7.01 -28.28 30.69
C TYR A 3 -5.71 -28.58 29.92
N LEU A 4 -5.19 -29.81 30.01
CA LEU A 4 -3.85 -30.18 29.52
C LEU A 4 -3.86 -31.12 28.30
N ASP A 5 -5.03 -31.54 27.80
CA ASP A 5 -5.13 -32.60 26.78
C ASP A 5 -5.27 -32.11 25.33
N TYR A 6 -5.16 -30.81 25.05
CA TYR A 6 -5.21 -30.30 23.68
C TYR A 6 -3.88 -29.65 23.29
N GLN A 7 -3.14 -30.36 22.45
CA GLN A 7 -2.00 -29.83 21.72
C GLN A 7 -2.54 -29.19 20.43
N ILE A 8 -2.57 -27.87 20.36
CA ILE A 8 -2.82 -27.16 19.08
C ILE A 8 -1.54 -27.33 18.27
N GLY A 9 -1.49 -28.39 17.46
CA GLY A 9 -0.36 -28.65 16.59
C GLY A 9 -0.29 -27.61 15.47
N ASP A 10 0.84 -26.92 15.37
CA ASP A 10 1.19 -26.04 14.22
C ASP A 10 1.16 -26.78 12.87
N GLY A 11 1.03 -28.12 12.87
CA GLY A 11 0.94 -28.94 11.67
C GLY A 11 -0.17 -28.52 10.70
N ALA A 12 -1.31 -28.02 11.19
CA ALA A 12 -2.39 -27.51 10.33
C ALA A 12 -2.07 -26.15 9.67
N ILE A 13 -1.22 -25.34 10.30
CA ILE A 13 -0.76 -24.05 9.77
C ILE A 13 0.36 -24.29 8.75
N VAL A 14 1.25 -25.25 9.03
CA VAL A 14 2.36 -25.62 8.16
C VAL A 14 1.85 -26.29 6.88
N SER A 15 0.83 -27.16 6.95
CA SER A 15 0.24 -27.80 5.76
C SER A 15 -0.53 -26.84 4.85
N ALA A 16 -1.00 -25.71 5.38
CA ALA A 16 -1.73 -24.67 4.65
C ALA A 16 -0.86 -23.46 4.25
N GLY A 17 0.47 -23.60 4.26
CA GLY A 17 1.39 -22.56 3.80
C GLY A 17 1.39 -21.28 4.66
N GLY A 18 1.10 -21.38 5.95
CA GLY A 18 1.12 -20.24 6.88
C GLY A 18 -0.14 -19.36 6.87
N GLN A 19 -1.17 -19.72 6.10
CA GLN A 19 -2.45 -19.02 6.08
C GLN A 19 -3.34 -19.51 7.23
N ARG A 20 -3.83 -18.60 8.09
CA ARG A 20 -4.82 -18.94 9.13
C ARG A 20 -6.18 -19.23 8.48
N GLN A 21 -6.60 -20.49 8.45
CA GLN A 21 -7.95 -20.83 8.02
C GLN A 21 -8.95 -20.56 9.16
N GLY A 22 -9.67 -19.45 9.07
CA GLY A 22 -10.85 -19.22 9.92
C GLY A 22 -12.02 -20.08 9.42
N ILE A 23 -12.70 -20.76 10.34
CA ILE A 23 -13.96 -21.45 10.04
C ILE A 23 -15.08 -20.41 10.00
N LYS A 24 -15.79 -20.29 8.88
CA LYS A 24 -16.93 -19.38 8.74
C LYS A 24 -18.13 -19.91 9.54
N LEU A 25 -18.74 -19.05 10.34
CA LEU A 25 -20.00 -19.35 11.03
C LEU A 25 -21.12 -19.58 9.98
N GLY A 26 -21.99 -20.56 10.22
CA GLY A 26 -23.12 -20.88 9.34
C GLY A 26 -22.87 -22.00 8.30
N GLN A 27 -21.70 -22.65 8.32
CA GLN A 27 -21.44 -23.83 7.48
C GLN A 27 -22.01 -25.13 8.10
N PRO A 28 -22.36 -26.14 7.28
CA PRO A 28 -22.81 -27.44 7.77
C PRO A 28 -21.80 -28.05 8.75
N GLY A 29 -22.24 -28.39 9.96
CA GLY A 29 -21.40 -28.98 11.01
C GLY A 29 -20.77 -28.00 12.00
N VAL A 30 -20.91 -26.68 11.80
CA VAL A 30 -20.41 -25.66 12.73
C VAL A 30 -21.55 -25.22 13.66
N LYS A 31 -21.45 -25.53 14.96
CA LYS A 31 -22.43 -25.13 15.98
C LYS A 31 -21.91 -23.96 16.83
N LEU A 32 -22.75 -22.95 17.01
CA LEU A 32 -22.46 -21.80 17.88
C LEU A 32 -22.64 -22.22 19.35
N ILE A 33 -21.70 -21.81 20.21
CA ILE A 33 -21.81 -22.06 21.66
C ILE A 33 -22.74 -21.02 22.28
N GLU A 34 -23.62 -21.45 23.19
CA GLU A 34 -24.68 -20.62 23.79
C GLU A 34 -24.18 -19.29 24.38
N ALA A 35 -23.02 -19.29 25.04
CA ALA A 35 -22.41 -18.09 25.61
C ALA A 35 -22.07 -17.00 24.55
N ILE A 36 -21.81 -17.40 23.31
CA ILE A 36 -21.55 -16.48 22.19
C ILE A 36 -22.86 -16.03 21.54
N ALA A 37 -23.87 -16.91 21.51
CA ALA A 37 -25.21 -16.59 21.01
C ALA A 37 -25.86 -15.44 21.80
N ASP A 38 -25.73 -15.45 23.14
CA ASP A 38 -26.30 -14.41 24.00
C ASP A 38 -25.59 -13.06 23.84
N LYS A 39 -24.28 -13.07 23.53
CA LYS A 39 -23.53 -11.84 23.21
C LYS A 39 -23.97 -11.25 21.87
N LEU A 40 -24.22 -12.08 20.86
CA LEU A 40 -24.66 -11.61 19.54
C LEU A 40 -26.08 -11.03 19.61
N LYS A 41 -27.01 -11.67 20.33
CA LYS A 41 -28.37 -11.14 20.54
C LYS A 41 -28.36 -9.77 21.23
N LYS A 42 -27.45 -9.52 22.17
CA LYS A 42 -27.30 -8.21 22.83
C LYS A 42 -26.74 -7.12 21.91
N ILE A 43 -25.96 -7.48 20.90
CA ILE A 43 -25.43 -6.55 19.91
C ILE A 43 -26.53 -6.19 18.91
N GLU A 44 -27.26 -7.18 18.38
CA GLU A 44 -28.38 -6.95 17.46
C GLU A 44 -29.51 -6.13 18.10
N GLN A 45 -29.84 -6.38 19.38
CA GLN A 45 -30.83 -5.59 20.12
C GLN A 45 -30.38 -4.15 20.45
N ASN A 46 -29.08 -3.88 20.46
CA ASN A 46 -28.54 -2.52 20.65
C ASN A 46 -28.54 -1.72 19.35
N ASP A 47 -28.31 -2.37 18.20
CA ASP A 47 -28.31 -1.71 16.89
C ASP A 47 -29.74 -1.36 16.44
N GLU A 48 -30.74 -2.19 16.75
CA GLU A 48 -32.16 -1.91 16.40
C GLU A 48 -32.77 -0.74 17.20
N LYS A 49 -32.24 -0.44 18.39
CA LYS A 49 -32.67 0.72 19.21
C LYS A 49 -31.93 2.02 18.88
N LEU A 50 -30.86 1.96 18.09
CA LEU A 50 -29.99 3.13 17.82
C LEU A 50 -30.42 3.91 16.57
N ALA A 51 -31.37 3.40 15.78
CA ALA A 51 -31.70 3.96 14.48
C ALA A 51 -32.54 5.26 14.51
N ASP A 52 -33.15 5.66 15.64
CA ASP A 52 -34.28 6.62 15.51
C ASP A 52 -34.40 7.77 16.52
N ASN A 53 -33.41 8.14 17.36
CA ASN A 53 -33.62 9.36 18.19
C ASN A 53 -32.41 10.02 18.89
N THR A 54 -31.17 9.70 18.54
CA THR A 54 -30.02 10.23 19.32
C THR A 54 -29.47 11.53 18.76
N HIS A 55 -29.47 11.71 17.44
CA HIS A 55 -28.84 12.86 16.80
C HIS A 55 -29.72 14.11 16.84
N GLU A 56 -31.02 14.00 16.57
CA GLU A 56 -31.96 15.14 16.65
C GLU A 56 -32.19 15.62 18.08
N LYS A 57 -32.27 14.73 19.09
CA LYS A 57 -32.32 15.16 20.50
C LYS A 57 -31.02 15.81 20.97
N ALA A 58 -29.87 15.35 20.49
CA ALA A 58 -28.58 15.98 20.79
C ALA A 58 -28.49 17.39 20.16
N LEU A 59 -28.94 17.53 18.91
CA LEU A 59 -28.99 18.81 18.20
C LEU A 59 -30.01 19.79 18.84
N MET A 60 -31.20 19.31 19.21
CA MET A 60 -32.21 20.13 19.89
C MET A 60 -31.78 20.55 21.29
N ARG A 61 -31.02 19.71 22.02
CA ARG A 61 -30.45 20.04 23.34
C ARG A 61 -29.29 21.04 23.23
N PHE A 62 -28.56 21.00 22.12
CA PHE A 62 -27.49 21.95 21.81
C PHE A 62 -28.06 23.33 21.44
N LEU A 63 -29.13 23.37 20.64
CA LEU A 63 -29.80 24.60 20.21
C LEU A 63 -30.66 25.25 21.31
N SER A 64 -31.10 24.50 22.33
CA SER A 64 -31.91 25.03 23.45
C SER A 64 -31.08 25.55 24.63
N HIS A 65 -29.75 25.42 24.59
CA HIS A 65 -28.82 26.00 25.57
C HIS A 65 -27.99 27.15 24.99
N GLU A 66 -28.60 28.01 24.16
CA GLU A 66 -28.13 29.40 24.06
C GLU A 66 -28.74 30.18 25.23
N SER A 67 -27.93 30.38 26.28
CA SER A 67 -27.95 31.52 27.22
C SER A 67 -27.58 31.05 28.62
N GLN A 68 -26.29 30.87 28.92
CA GLN A 68 -25.66 31.40 30.14
C GLN A 68 -24.14 31.53 29.92
N PRO A 69 -23.52 32.68 30.27
CA PRO A 69 -22.08 32.84 30.20
C PRO A 69 -21.45 32.20 31.43
N SER A 70 -21.03 30.94 31.31
CA SER A 70 -20.11 30.35 32.28
C SER A 70 -18.69 30.46 31.71
N SER A 71 -17.98 31.49 32.14
CA SER A 71 -16.53 31.60 32.04
C SER A 71 -15.88 30.44 32.81
N THR A 72 -15.70 29.32 32.13
CA THR A 72 -14.73 28.29 32.49
C THR A 72 -13.61 28.38 31.47
N GLU A 73 -12.45 28.88 31.89
CA GLU A 73 -11.21 28.74 31.14
C GLU A 73 -10.99 27.26 30.85
N VAL A 74 -11.21 26.88 29.59
CA VAL A 74 -10.79 25.59 29.08
C VAL A 74 -9.28 25.70 28.89
N THR A 75 -8.52 25.30 29.90
CA THR A 75 -7.06 25.13 29.79
C THR A 75 -6.80 24.14 28.66
N GLN A 76 -6.34 24.64 27.52
CA GLN A 76 -5.99 23.80 26.38
C GLN A 76 -4.95 22.77 26.81
N PRO A 77 -5.01 21.52 26.32
CA PRO A 77 -3.93 20.57 26.55
C PRO A 77 -2.64 21.17 25.98
N SER A 78 -1.69 21.43 26.88
CA SER A 78 -0.35 21.89 26.54
C SER A 78 0.38 20.73 25.87
N ILE A 79 0.71 20.87 24.57
CA ILE A 79 1.56 19.90 23.87
C ILE A 79 2.96 20.08 24.43
N THR A 80 3.42 19.14 25.25
CA THR A 80 4.78 19.12 25.78
C THR A 80 5.54 17.88 25.27
N PRO A 81 6.89 17.88 25.30
CA PRO A 81 7.68 16.73 24.86
C PRO A 81 7.35 15.42 25.58
N GLU A 82 6.95 15.51 26.85
CA GLU A 82 6.56 14.37 27.69
C GLU A 82 5.25 13.74 27.21
N VAL A 83 4.27 14.57 26.82
CA VAL A 83 2.99 14.11 26.24
C VAL A 83 3.21 13.40 24.90
N LEU A 84 4.25 13.79 24.15
CA LEU A 84 4.61 13.18 22.87
C LEU A 84 5.51 11.93 23.02
N GLY A 85 5.91 11.57 24.24
CA GLY A 85 6.75 10.39 24.50
C GLY A 85 8.12 10.45 23.83
N LEU A 86 8.66 11.66 23.63
CA LEU A 86 9.97 11.85 23.01
C LEU A 86 11.08 11.41 23.96
N SER A 87 12.12 10.76 23.44
CA SER A 87 13.29 10.41 24.26
C SER A 87 14.11 11.65 24.61
N ASP A 88 14.83 11.60 25.73
CA ASP A 88 15.66 12.72 26.22
C ASP A 88 16.68 13.22 25.18
N ASP A 89 17.22 12.31 24.33
CA ASP A 89 18.12 12.67 23.24
C ASP A 89 17.40 13.53 22.17
N TRP A 90 16.15 13.18 21.85
CA TRP A 90 15.33 13.95 20.92
C TRP A 90 14.92 15.30 21.50
N VAL A 91 14.59 15.37 22.79
CA VAL A 91 14.26 16.63 23.47
C VAL A 91 15.44 17.59 23.43
N LYS A 92 16.66 17.12 23.71
CA LYS A 92 17.89 17.94 23.63
C LYS A 92 18.16 18.47 22.22
N ARG A 93 17.96 17.64 21.20
CA ARG A 93 18.09 18.07 19.79
C ARG A 93 17.06 19.13 19.43
N LEU A 94 15.81 18.95 19.87
CA LEU A 94 14.74 19.93 19.65
C LEU A 94 15.04 21.26 20.37
N GLN A 95 15.51 21.22 21.61
CA GLN A 95 15.94 22.42 22.35
C GLN A 95 17.07 23.16 21.64
N SER A 96 18.08 22.45 21.14
CA SER A 96 19.17 23.07 20.36
C SER A 96 18.68 23.72 19.07
N VAL A 97 17.72 23.10 18.37
CA VAL A 97 17.10 23.69 17.17
C VAL A 97 16.23 24.91 17.52
N MET A 98 15.51 24.85 18.64
CA MET A 98 14.72 25.98 19.15
C MET A 98 15.60 27.19 19.49
N GLU A 99 16.75 26.98 20.13
CA GLU A 99 17.73 28.04 20.43
C GLU A 99 18.30 28.66 19.14
N GLN A 100 18.65 27.83 18.14
CA GLN A 100 19.19 28.31 16.86
C GLN A 100 18.16 29.07 16.01
N THR A 101 16.88 28.69 16.10
CA THR A 101 15.79 29.32 15.33
C THR A 101 15.10 30.45 16.08
N GLY A 102 15.49 30.70 17.34
CA GLY A 102 14.88 31.73 18.19
C GLY A 102 13.44 31.42 18.59
N GLN A 103 13.00 30.16 18.47
CA GLN A 103 11.63 29.75 18.82
C GLN A 103 11.56 29.40 20.31
N THR A 104 10.68 30.07 21.04
CA THR A 104 10.49 29.87 22.48
C THR A 104 9.31 28.97 22.82
N ASP A 105 8.35 28.82 21.91
CA ASP A 105 7.16 27.98 22.09
C ASP A 105 7.29 26.64 21.33
N PHE A 106 7.45 25.56 22.10
CA PHE A 106 7.52 24.20 21.58
C PHE A 106 6.26 23.80 20.81
N LYS A 107 5.09 24.22 21.28
CA LYS A 107 3.81 23.91 20.62
C LYS A 107 3.76 24.57 19.24
N ALA A 108 4.13 25.84 19.15
CA ALA A 108 4.20 26.55 17.88
C ALA A 108 5.19 25.90 16.90
N MET A 109 6.37 25.49 17.37
CA MET A 109 7.36 24.78 16.56
C MET A 109 6.80 23.46 16.00
N VAL A 110 6.25 22.61 16.88
CA VAL A 110 5.69 21.31 16.47
C VAL A 110 4.55 21.52 15.47
N CYS A 111 3.66 22.49 15.72
CA CYS A 111 2.61 22.83 14.77
C CYS A 111 3.17 23.27 13.41
N GLU A 112 4.23 24.09 13.37
CA GLU A 112 4.87 24.51 12.11
C GLU A 112 5.54 23.34 11.38
N LEU A 113 6.26 22.48 12.09
CA LEU A 113 6.86 21.28 11.50
C LEU A 113 5.80 20.34 10.91
N VAL A 114 4.69 20.13 11.63
CA VAL A 114 3.56 19.34 11.12
C VAL A 114 2.94 20.00 9.88
N LYS A 115 2.75 21.32 9.87
CA LYS A 115 2.26 22.05 8.68
C LYS A 115 3.21 21.89 7.50
N GLN A 116 4.52 22.00 7.72
CA GLN A 116 5.52 21.82 6.67
C GLN A 116 5.52 20.39 6.13
N GLU A 117 5.42 19.38 6.99
CA GLU A 117 5.33 17.98 6.59
C GLU A 117 4.05 17.70 5.80
N ILE A 118 2.90 18.24 6.22
CA ILE A 118 1.64 18.14 5.47
C ILE A 118 1.80 18.78 4.09
N LYS A 119 2.28 20.02 4.01
CA LYS A 119 2.52 20.72 2.73
C LYS A 119 3.50 19.96 1.84
N PHE A 120 4.56 19.40 2.41
CA PHE A 120 5.54 18.60 1.69
C PHE A 120 4.91 17.32 1.10
N ARG A 121 4.12 16.59 1.90
CA ARG A 121 3.40 15.40 1.45
C ARG A 121 2.33 15.71 0.42
N GLU A 122 1.58 16.78 0.61
CA GLU A 122 0.58 17.26 -0.35
C GLU A 122 1.24 17.70 -1.66
N GLY A 123 2.34 18.44 -1.58
CA GLY A 123 3.17 18.79 -2.74
C GLY A 123 3.69 17.57 -3.49
N MET A 124 4.13 16.53 -2.77
CA MET A 124 4.56 15.26 -3.37
C MET A 124 3.42 14.50 -4.05
N ARG A 125 2.20 14.52 -3.47
CA ARG A 125 1.00 13.87 -4.06
C ARG A 125 0.50 14.61 -5.29
N THR A 126 0.51 15.94 -5.26
CA THR A 126 -0.01 16.79 -6.35
C THR A 126 0.99 17.00 -7.48
N ARG A 127 2.29 16.79 -7.24
CA ARG A 127 3.38 16.96 -8.24
C ARG A 127 3.15 16.22 -9.56
N HIS A 128 2.34 15.17 -9.51
CA HIS A 128 2.08 14.26 -10.62
C HIS A 128 0.57 14.11 -10.94
N GLN A 129 -0.31 14.86 -10.26
CA GLN A 129 -1.74 14.87 -10.58
C GLN A 129 -1.98 15.34 -12.01
N GLY A 130 -2.82 14.59 -12.75
CA GLY A 130 -3.20 14.90 -14.12
C GLY A 130 -2.09 14.74 -15.16
N LYS A 131 -0.93 14.17 -14.80
CA LYS A 131 0.10 13.85 -15.79
C LYS A 131 -0.29 12.57 -16.52
N ASP A 132 -0.40 12.67 -17.84
CA ASP A 132 -0.47 11.48 -18.68
C ASP A 132 0.92 10.82 -18.76
N PHE A 133 1.02 9.63 -18.19
CA PHE A 133 2.24 8.83 -18.25
C PHE A 133 2.34 8.01 -19.53
N GLN A 134 1.23 7.72 -20.20
CA GLN A 134 1.20 6.88 -21.39
C GLN A 134 1.86 7.58 -22.58
N SER A 135 1.64 8.88 -22.75
CA SER A 135 2.29 9.70 -23.79
C SER A 135 3.72 10.14 -23.44
N MET A 136 4.20 9.88 -22.22
CA MET A 136 5.50 10.37 -21.76
C MET A 136 6.68 9.62 -22.38
N PRO A 137 7.79 10.28 -22.75
CA PRO A 137 8.98 9.57 -23.23
C PRO A 137 9.59 8.65 -22.16
N LEU A 138 10.13 7.50 -22.59
CA LEU A 138 10.71 6.49 -21.70
C LEU A 138 11.85 7.05 -20.85
N SER A 139 12.71 7.90 -21.42
CA SER A 139 13.78 8.59 -20.68
C SER A 139 13.25 9.41 -19.49
N LYS A 140 12.08 10.03 -19.64
CA LYS A 140 11.40 10.80 -18.59
C LYS A 140 10.67 9.90 -17.61
N LEU A 141 10.09 8.79 -18.07
CA LEU A 141 9.51 7.76 -17.21
C LEU A 141 10.55 7.13 -16.28
N LYS A 142 11.76 6.84 -16.78
CA LYS A 142 12.87 6.29 -15.98
C LYS A 142 13.28 7.20 -14.82
N ARG A 143 13.16 8.53 -14.99
CA ARG A 143 13.50 9.53 -13.97
C ARG A 143 12.33 9.87 -13.04
N THR A 144 11.11 9.51 -13.41
CA THR A 144 9.91 9.88 -12.66
C THR A 144 9.61 8.89 -11.55
N ARG A 145 9.56 9.39 -10.31
CA ARG A 145 9.23 8.58 -9.13
C ARG A 145 7.71 8.62 -8.89
N HIS A 146 6.96 7.89 -9.72
CA HIS A 146 5.50 7.77 -9.61
C HIS A 146 5.08 6.31 -9.88
N PRO A 147 4.11 5.75 -9.15
CA PRO A 147 3.66 4.37 -9.36
C PRO A 147 3.13 4.13 -10.78
N GLU A 148 2.35 5.06 -11.34
CA GLU A 148 1.83 4.91 -12.71
C GLU A 148 2.92 5.05 -13.77
N ALA A 149 3.92 5.92 -13.55
CA ALA A 149 5.09 5.98 -14.43
C ALA A 149 5.89 4.66 -14.39
N ALA A 150 5.95 4.04 -13.21
CA ALA A 150 6.59 2.74 -13.03
C ALA A 150 5.80 1.61 -13.70
N ALA A 151 4.47 1.65 -13.64
CA ALA A 151 3.60 0.70 -14.33
C ALA A 151 3.73 0.83 -15.86
N GLU A 152 3.75 2.06 -16.39
CA GLU A 152 3.85 2.29 -17.83
C GLU A 152 5.19 1.81 -18.41
N LYS A 153 6.32 2.07 -17.74
CA LYS A 153 7.61 1.54 -18.22
C LYS A 153 7.64 0.01 -18.20
N MET A 154 6.98 -0.65 -17.23
CA MET A 154 6.88 -2.11 -17.21
C MET A 154 6.01 -2.62 -18.35
N ARG A 155 4.88 -1.95 -18.62
CA ARG A 155 4.02 -2.23 -19.77
C ARG A 155 4.79 -2.14 -21.09
N ARG A 156 5.60 -1.09 -21.27
CA ARG A 156 6.43 -0.93 -22.48
C ARG A 156 7.50 -2.00 -22.61
N ALA A 157 8.17 -2.37 -21.51
CA ALA A 157 9.14 -3.46 -21.53
C ALA A 157 8.48 -4.78 -21.94
N PHE A 158 7.33 -5.09 -21.33
CA PHE A 158 6.54 -6.27 -21.65
C PHE A 158 6.14 -6.31 -23.13
N LEU A 159 5.56 -5.24 -23.65
CA LEU A 159 5.16 -5.15 -25.06
C LEU A 159 6.35 -5.25 -26.02
N ALA A 160 7.50 -4.66 -25.67
CA ALA A 160 8.70 -4.77 -26.48
C ALA A 160 9.20 -6.23 -26.58
N ILE A 161 9.20 -6.98 -25.46
CA ILE A 161 9.57 -8.40 -25.48
C ILE A 161 8.54 -9.22 -26.26
N LYS A 162 7.25 -8.95 -26.03
CA LYS A 162 6.14 -9.61 -26.75
C LYS A 162 6.27 -9.42 -28.25
N TYR A 163 6.45 -8.19 -28.70
CA TYR A 163 6.66 -7.83 -30.10
C TYR A 163 7.90 -8.52 -30.68
N TYR A 164 9.01 -8.48 -29.96
CA TYR A 164 10.26 -9.10 -30.41
C TYR A 164 10.10 -10.62 -30.60
N ASN A 165 9.51 -11.32 -29.62
CA ASN A 165 9.31 -12.77 -29.69
C ASN A 165 8.38 -13.18 -30.86
N SER A 166 7.37 -12.36 -31.17
CA SER A 166 6.38 -12.68 -32.20
C SER A 166 6.81 -12.27 -33.61
N ASN A 167 7.54 -11.17 -33.76
CA ASN A 167 7.80 -10.56 -35.07
C ASN A 167 9.27 -10.57 -35.51
N VAL A 168 10.21 -10.63 -34.56
CA VAL A 168 11.66 -10.51 -34.86
C VAL A 168 12.36 -11.85 -34.68
N ALA A 169 12.08 -12.55 -33.59
CA ALA A 169 12.68 -13.84 -33.30
C ALA A 169 12.15 -14.93 -34.24
N THR A 170 13.04 -15.52 -35.04
CA THR A 170 12.68 -16.60 -35.98
C THR A 170 12.76 -17.96 -35.29
N SER A 171 13.69 -18.15 -34.36
CA SER A 171 13.94 -19.43 -33.67
C SER A 171 13.68 -19.34 -32.17
N LEU A 172 13.39 -20.47 -31.52
CA LEU A 172 13.16 -20.55 -30.07
C LEU A 172 14.35 -20.00 -29.26
N SER A 173 15.57 -20.33 -29.69
CA SER A 173 16.81 -19.87 -29.06
C SER A 173 16.99 -18.35 -29.05
N GLN A 174 16.30 -17.61 -29.92
CA GLN A 174 16.32 -16.15 -29.97
C GLN A 174 15.26 -15.52 -29.06
N ARG A 175 14.20 -16.25 -28.71
CA ARG A 175 13.08 -15.75 -27.90
C ARG A 175 13.47 -15.63 -26.44
N TRP A 176 12.78 -14.72 -25.76
CA TRP A 176 13.02 -14.40 -24.35
C TRP A 176 11.81 -14.73 -23.49
N PHE A 177 12.01 -15.48 -22.41
CA PHE A 177 10.99 -15.71 -21.40
C PHE A 177 10.71 -14.41 -20.64
N ILE A 178 9.44 -14.04 -20.55
CA ILE A 178 8.99 -12.83 -19.87
C ILE A 178 8.91 -13.12 -18.36
N ASN A 179 9.73 -12.43 -17.57
CA ASN A 179 9.75 -12.53 -16.10
C ASN A 179 10.24 -11.20 -15.48
N PRO A 180 10.20 -11.06 -14.13
CA PRO A 180 10.65 -9.83 -13.48
C PRO A 180 12.09 -9.43 -13.83
N ASN A 181 12.98 -10.41 -14.06
CA ASN A 181 14.37 -10.15 -14.40
C ASN A 181 14.53 -9.59 -15.83
N SER A 182 13.82 -10.12 -16.82
CA SER A 182 13.89 -9.61 -18.19
C SER A 182 13.31 -8.20 -18.29
N ILE A 183 12.23 -7.90 -17.57
CA ILE A 183 11.70 -6.53 -17.46
C ILE A 183 12.70 -5.59 -16.76
N HIS A 184 13.29 -6.03 -15.64
CA HIS A 184 14.29 -5.26 -14.91
C HIS A 184 15.48 -4.87 -15.79
N LYS A 185 15.99 -5.80 -16.61
CA LYS A 185 17.11 -5.52 -17.51
C LYS A 185 16.81 -4.45 -18.56
N LEU A 186 15.57 -4.35 -19.04
CA LEU A 186 15.19 -3.36 -20.06
C LEU A 186 14.93 -1.95 -19.48
N VAL A 187 14.15 -1.86 -18.41
CA VAL A 187 13.66 -0.56 -17.90
C VAL A 187 14.17 -0.20 -16.51
N GLY A 188 14.87 -1.13 -15.85
CA GLY A 188 15.33 -0.99 -14.47
C GLY A 188 14.19 -0.91 -13.46
N GLY A 189 14.52 -0.48 -12.25
CA GLY A 189 13.57 -0.35 -11.15
C GLY A 189 13.71 -1.45 -10.10
N ARG A 190 13.03 -1.27 -8.97
CA ARG A 190 13.15 -2.18 -7.83
C ARG A 190 12.23 -3.38 -8.02
N PHE A 191 12.71 -4.58 -7.68
CA PHE A 191 11.90 -5.81 -7.70
C PHE A 191 10.63 -5.69 -6.84
N SER A 192 10.68 -4.92 -5.75
CA SER A 192 9.50 -4.63 -4.92
C SER A 192 8.35 -3.92 -5.66
N ILE A 193 8.60 -3.37 -6.85
CA ILE A 193 7.58 -2.77 -7.72
C ILE A 193 7.31 -3.67 -8.93
N ILE A 194 8.37 -4.29 -9.49
CA ILE A 194 8.27 -5.12 -10.71
C ILE A 194 7.47 -6.40 -10.44
N THR A 195 7.76 -7.12 -9.35
CA THR A 195 7.11 -8.39 -9.05
C THR A 195 5.59 -8.23 -8.89
N PRO A 196 5.08 -7.29 -8.07
CA PRO A 196 3.63 -7.07 -7.97
C PRO A 196 2.98 -6.65 -9.29
N TRP A 197 3.72 -5.99 -10.20
CA TRP A 197 3.20 -5.67 -11.52
C TRP A 197 3.09 -6.92 -12.39
N CYS A 198 4.09 -7.80 -12.37
CA CYS A 198 4.06 -9.07 -13.08
C CYS A 198 2.93 -9.97 -12.55
N ASP A 199 2.74 -10.03 -11.23
CA ASP A 199 1.68 -10.82 -10.61
C ASP A 199 0.28 -10.39 -11.07
N ARG A 200 0.06 -9.06 -11.22
CA ARG A 200 -1.20 -8.52 -11.75
C ARG A 200 -1.43 -8.80 -13.23
N HIS A 201 -0.38 -9.05 -13.99
CA HIS A 201 -0.43 -9.36 -15.43
C HIS A 201 -0.02 -10.81 -15.71
N PHE A 202 -0.12 -11.67 -14.68
CA PHE A 202 0.41 -13.03 -14.74
C PHE A 202 -0.23 -13.82 -15.88
N ASP A 203 -1.55 -13.75 -16.03
CA ASP A 203 -2.28 -14.50 -17.05
C ASP A 203 -1.81 -14.14 -18.48
N GLU A 204 -1.53 -12.86 -18.75
CA GLU A 204 -1.05 -12.43 -20.06
C GLU A 204 0.41 -12.87 -20.31
N ILE A 205 1.25 -12.75 -19.28
CA ILE A 205 2.66 -13.16 -19.32
C ILE A 205 2.77 -14.67 -19.52
N ASP A 206 2.03 -15.45 -18.75
CA ASP A 206 2.02 -16.90 -18.77
C ASP A 206 1.47 -17.42 -20.10
N SER A 207 0.34 -16.87 -20.58
CA SER A 207 -0.20 -17.21 -21.90
C SER A 207 0.82 -16.98 -23.03
N HIS A 208 1.54 -15.85 -23.01
CA HIS A 208 2.57 -15.57 -24.01
C HIS A 208 3.76 -16.52 -23.91
N ASN A 209 4.23 -16.81 -22.69
CA ASN A 209 5.33 -17.73 -22.48
C ASN A 209 4.96 -19.16 -22.91
N GLN A 210 3.75 -19.62 -22.60
CA GLN A 210 3.21 -20.93 -23.01
C GLN A 210 3.05 -21.04 -24.52
N THR A 211 2.63 -19.96 -25.20
CA THR A 211 2.46 -19.93 -26.67
C THR A 211 3.73 -20.35 -27.41
N TYR A 212 4.90 -20.10 -26.80
CA TYR A 212 6.19 -20.45 -27.36
C TYR A 212 6.97 -21.46 -26.52
N GLU A 213 6.31 -22.11 -25.55
CA GLU A 213 6.88 -23.11 -24.65
C GLU A 213 8.16 -22.63 -23.95
N LEU A 214 8.21 -21.35 -23.59
CA LEU A 214 9.38 -20.71 -23.01
C LEU A 214 9.48 -21.02 -21.51
N THR A 215 10.71 -21.24 -21.06
CA THR A 215 11.07 -21.46 -19.66
C THR A 215 12.12 -20.44 -19.22
N GLU A 216 12.31 -20.29 -17.91
CA GLU A 216 13.38 -19.44 -17.38
C GLU A 216 14.78 -19.86 -17.85
N GLY A 217 14.97 -21.14 -18.18
CA GLY A 217 16.22 -21.66 -18.73
C GLY A 217 16.60 -21.06 -20.07
N ASP A 218 15.62 -20.70 -20.89
CA ASP A 218 15.83 -20.14 -22.23
C ASP A 218 16.48 -18.75 -22.18
N ASN A 219 16.39 -18.05 -21.05
CA ASN A 219 17.05 -16.77 -20.83
C ASN A 219 18.55 -16.88 -20.53
N ARG A 220 19.10 -18.09 -20.38
CA ARG A 220 20.54 -18.33 -20.17
C ARG A 220 21.28 -18.20 -21.51
N LYS A 221 21.39 -16.97 -21.99
CA LYS A 221 22.07 -16.62 -23.24
C LYS A 221 23.35 -15.85 -22.93
N SER A 222 24.30 -15.85 -23.88
CA SER A 222 25.54 -15.08 -23.76
C SER A 222 25.35 -13.57 -23.92
N VAL A 223 24.26 -13.17 -24.58
CA VAL A 223 23.91 -11.77 -24.86
C VAL A 223 22.88 -11.31 -23.83
N ASP A 224 22.91 -10.04 -23.42
CA ASP A 224 21.87 -9.47 -22.57
C ASP A 224 20.63 -9.08 -23.38
N ILE A 225 19.44 -9.22 -22.80
CA ILE A 225 18.18 -8.84 -23.45
C ILE A 225 18.16 -7.37 -23.86
N SER A 226 18.84 -6.49 -23.11
CA SER A 226 18.93 -5.06 -23.39
C SER A 226 19.72 -4.70 -24.65
N GLU A 227 20.58 -5.61 -25.13
CA GLU A 227 21.31 -5.44 -26.38
C GLU A 227 20.44 -5.80 -27.60
N VAL A 228 19.43 -6.66 -27.39
CA VAL A 228 18.64 -7.27 -28.46
C VAL A 228 17.25 -6.64 -28.57
N VAL A 229 16.58 -6.43 -27.44
CA VAL A 229 15.22 -5.90 -27.37
C VAL A 229 15.28 -4.42 -27.01
N GLN A 230 14.83 -3.56 -27.93
CA GLN A 230 14.75 -2.13 -27.70
C GLN A 230 13.34 -1.73 -27.26
N VAL A 231 13.24 -1.05 -26.12
CA VAL A 231 11.97 -0.48 -25.65
C VAL A 231 11.81 0.89 -26.31
N PRO A 232 10.69 1.15 -27.02
CA PRO A 232 10.51 2.40 -27.75
C PRO A 232 10.44 3.60 -26.79
N GLU A 233 11.03 4.72 -27.24
CA GLU A 233 11.05 5.96 -26.46
C GLU A 233 9.64 6.53 -26.28
N TYR A 234 8.79 6.39 -27.30
CA TYR A 234 7.39 6.81 -27.29
C TYR A 234 6.47 5.59 -27.28
N PRO A 235 5.21 5.72 -26.81
CA PRO A 235 4.25 4.65 -26.96
C PRO A 235 4.08 4.31 -28.45
N THR A 236 4.20 3.03 -28.78
CA THR A 236 3.76 2.49 -30.07
C THR A 236 2.29 2.10 -29.92
N ASP A 237 1.45 2.62 -30.81
CA ASP A 237 0.01 2.32 -30.91
C ASP A 237 -0.26 0.82 -31.08
#